data_AF-A0A358QXQ1-F1
#
_entry.id   AF-A0A358QXQ1-F1
#
_cell.length_a   1.000
_cell.length_b   1.000
_cell.length_c   1.000
_cell.angle_alpha   90.00
_cell.angle_beta   90.00
_cell.angle_gamma   90.00
#
_symmetry.space_group_name_H-M   'P 1'
#
loop_
_entity.id
_entity.type
_entity.pdbx_description
1 polymer ?
#
loop_
_entity_poly.entity_id
_entity_poly.type
_entity_poly.pdbx_seq_one_letter_code
_entity_poly.pdbx_strand_id
1 'polypeptide(L)'
;MEFLSFIRPDGGFGVRNYILVISVDPATNRLARNIAGSVLHAVAVQAWPEKEKCADFFIDMVSSPNVAGAVVVAPEQGGVGDTVAENMRAIGKPCEQVSVSAAGGAINASAVAVRAAMSMILEASAMRRQLSLTSRLLLGVIYREQPGAGELLYHCLDQLVENNARIILSRKVNDKKDKMQKLPDVKKLPSGKKVDQSRGIYEIEYYEDIGKTLSAMAARGVQLVLAVGCGRCPSGHTVMPVVNVTADSDYYQSMQDMVDLNLGGLDLGSYKAEDFSLLLLSEIIAIASGKLTKAEILKF
;
A
#
# COMPACT_ATOMS: atom_id res chain seq x y z
N MET A 1 14.83 15.60 -0.51
CA MET A 1 13.75 15.37 0.48
C MET A 1 13.95 14.00 1.13
N GLU A 2 13.48 13.85 2.37
CA GLU A 2 13.75 12.68 3.23
C GLU A 2 12.48 12.20 3.94
N PHE A 3 12.44 10.91 4.27
CA PHE A 3 11.38 10.29 5.07
C PHE A 3 11.94 9.20 5.98
N LEU A 4 11.17 8.76 6.97
CA LEU A 4 11.57 7.70 7.89
C LEU A 4 11.07 6.32 7.42
N SER A 5 11.97 5.38 7.18
CA SER A 5 11.64 4.05 6.64
C SER A 5 12.29 2.89 7.40
N PHE A 6 11.75 1.68 7.25
CA PHE A 6 12.36 0.44 7.72
C PHE A 6 13.20 -0.18 6.61
N ILE A 7 14.50 -0.35 6.83
CA ILE A 7 15.38 -1.03 5.87
C ILE A 7 15.20 -2.54 6.02
N ARG A 8 14.99 -3.22 4.89
CA ARG A 8 14.75 -4.67 4.83
C ARG A 8 16.01 -5.44 4.47
N PRO A 9 16.12 -6.73 4.84
CA PRO A 9 17.24 -7.59 4.45
C PRO A 9 17.43 -7.69 2.93
N ASP A 10 16.34 -7.60 2.16
CA ASP A 10 16.34 -7.58 0.69
C ASP A 10 16.79 -6.22 0.08
N GLY A 11 17.18 -5.25 0.91
CA GLY A 11 17.55 -3.90 0.50
C GLY A 11 16.36 -2.99 0.20
N GLY A 12 15.12 -3.46 0.40
CA GLY A 12 13.91 -2.68 0.31
C GLY A 12 13.73 -1.69 1.45
N PHE A 13 12.87 -0.69 1.24
CA PHE A 13 12.57 0.35 2.22
C PHE A 13 11.07 0.32 2.51
N GLY A 14 10.63 -0.01 3.71
CA GLY A 14 9.22 -0.06 4.09
C GLY A 14 8.76 1.21 4.79
N VAL A 15 7.56 1.71 4.48
CA VAL A 15 6.92 2.78 5.27
C VAL A 15 6.07 2.22 6.42
N ARG A 16 5.87 0.90 6.45
CA ARG A 16 5.21 0.13 7.52
C ARG A 16 6.01 -1.10 7.88
N ASN A 17 5.63 -1.74 8.98
CA ASN A 17 6.30 -2.90 9.57
C ASN A 17 5.30 -4.02 9.90
N TYR A 18 4.53 -4.43 8.90
CA TYR A 18 3.42 -5.36 9.08
C TYR A 18 3.88 -6.81 9.17
N ILE A 19 3.18 -7.59 9.99
CA ILE A 19 3.16 -9.05 9.89
C ILE A 19 1.88 -9.46 9.19
N LEU A 20 2.00 -10.21 8.10
CA LEU A 20 0.82 -10.71 7.40
C LEU A 20 0.34 -12.00 8.05
N VAL A 21 -0.96 -12.13 8.27
CA VAL A 21 -1.60 -13.42 8.55
C VAL A 21 -2.36 -13.81 7.30
N ILE A 22 -1.78 -14.73 6.52
CA ILE A 22 -2.24 -15.07 5.19
C ILE A 22 -3.09 -16.33 5.27
N SER A 23 -4.35 -16.25 4.88
CA SER A 23 -5.19 -17.41 4.64
C SER A 23 -5.10 -17.81 3.18
N VAL A 24 -4.55 -18.99 2.88
CA VAL A 24 -4.44 -19.50 1.51
C VAL A 24 -5.67 -20.29 1.05
N ASP A 25 -6.65 -20.47 1.93
CA ASP A 25 -7.93 -21.12 1.63
C ASP A 25 -9.10 -20.33 2.24
N PRO A 26 -10.23 -20.14 1.54
CA PRO A 26 -11.40 -19.47 2.11
C PRO A 26 -11.88 -20.04 3.44
N ALA A 27 -11.70 -21.34 3.69
CA ALA A 27 -12.07 -22.00 4.95
C ALA A 27 -11.30 -21.46 6.16
N THR A 28 -10.09 -20.93 5.95
CA THR A 28 -9.25 -20.35 7.02
C THR A 28 -9.34 -18.82 7.13
N ASN A 29 -10.13 -18.15 6.29
CA ASN A 29 -10.19 -16.68 6.26
C ASN A 29 -10.65 -16.07 7.59
N ARG A 30 -11.65 -16.67 8.24
CA ARG A 30 -12.13 -16.22 9.56
C ARG A 30 -11.07 -16.41 10.63
N LEU A 31 -10.34 -17.52 10.58
CA LEU A 31 -9.27 -17.83 11.51
C LEU A 31 -8.14 -16.80 11.39
N ALA A 32 -7.67 -16.54 10.16
CA ALA A 32 -6.62 -15.54 9.90
C ALA A 32 -7.00 -14.13 10.37
N ARG A 33 -8.25 -13.69 10.14
CA ARG A 33 -8.75 -12.39 10.64
C ARG A 33 -8.71 -12.30 12.17
N ASN A 34 -9.15 -13.35 12.86
CA ASN A 34 -9.14 -13.37 14.32
C ASN A 34 -7.71 -13.32 14.88
N ILE A 35 -6.80 -14.08 14.28
CA ILE A 35 -5.38 -14.08 14.66
C ILE A 35 -4.79 -12.68 14.43
N ALA A 36 -4.95 -12.10 13.24
CA ALA A 36 -4.47 -10.74 12.95
C ALA A 36 -5.06 -9.69 13.90
N GLY A 37 -6.34 -9.82 14.28
CA GLY A 37 -6.99 -8.93 15.23
C GLY A 37 -6.44 -9.01 16.66
N SER A 38 -5.79 -10.11 17.02
CA SER A 38 -5.22 -10.33 18.36
C SER A 38 -3.76 -9.88 18.51
N VAL A 39 -3.11 -9.49 17.42
CA VAL A 39 -1.68 -9.19 17.40
C VAL A 39 -1.45 -7.78 16.82
N LEU A 40 -0.74 -6.94 17.57
CA LEU A 40 -0.46 -5.56 17.15
C LEU A 40 0.35 -5.56 15.85
N HIS A 41 0.01 -4.68 14.91
CA HIS A 41 0.63 -4.58 13.57
C HIS A 41 0.52 -5.85 12.71
N ALA A 42 -0.32 -6.82 13.08
CA ALA A 42 -0.69 -7.92 12.20
C ALA A 42 -1.91 -7.53 11.33
N VAL A 43 -1.89 -7.92 10.06
CA VAL A 43 -2.99 -7.68 9.12
C VAL A 43 -3.33 -8.96 8.36
N ALA A 44 -4.63 -9.20 8.14
CA ALA A 44 -5.09 -10.41 7.48
C ALA A 44 -5.14 -10.24 5.96
N VAL A 45 -4.54 -11.19 5.23
CA VAL A 45 -4.66 -11.32 3.77
C VAL A 45 -5.42 -12.61 3.49
N GLN A 46 -6.45 -12.55 2.65
CA GLN A 46 -7.43 -13.63 2.53
C GLN A 46 -7.48 -14.18 1.11
N ALA A 47 -7.67 -15.49 0.99
CA ALA A 47 -7.96 -16.15 -0.27
C ALA A 47 -9.39 -15.87 -0.72
N TRP A 48 -9.58 -15.76 -2.03
CA TRP A 48 -10.89 -15.79 -2.67
C TRP A 48 -11.22 -17.23 -3.12
N PRO A 49 -12.48 -17.52 -3.55
CA PRO A 49 -12.91 -18.88 -3.88
C PRO A 49 -12.00 -19.63 -4.87
N GLU A 50 -11.37 -18.94 -5.81
CA GLU A 50 -10.40 -19.48 -6.76
C GLU A 50 -8.97 -19.49 -6.18
N LYS A 51 -8.76 -20.28 -5.12
CA LYS A 51 -7.53 -20.28 -4.31
C LYS A 51 -6.25 -20.59 -5.09
N GLU A 52 -6.33 -21.41 -6.13
CA GLU A 52 -5.17 -21.79 -6.96
C GLU A 52 -4.62 -20.58 -7.74
N LYS A 53 -5.44 -19.55 -7.97
CA LYS A 53 -5.05 -18.30 -8.64
C LYS A 53 -4.51 -17.23 -7.68
N CYS A 54 -4.46 -17.52 -6.38
CA CYS A 54 -4.03 -16.55 -5.37
C CYS A 54 -2.51 -16.54 -5.15
N ALA A 55 -1.75 -17.52 -5.68
CA ALA A 55 -0.33 -17.68 -5.38
C ALA A 55 0.48 -16.42 -5.72
N ASP A 56 0.37 -15.92 -6.95
CA ASP A 56 1.07 -14.70 -7.39
C ASP A 56 0.69 -13.49 -6.53
N PHE A 57 -0.59 -13.36 -6.18
CA PHE A 57 -1.06 -12.29 -5.30
C PHE A 57 -0.44 -12.36 -3.90
N PHE A 58 -0.35 -13.55 -3.29
CA PHE A 58 0.30 -13.67 -1.98
C PHE A 58 1.80 -13.41 -2.06
N ILE A 59 2.46 -13.89 -3.12
CA ILE A 59 3.89 -13.61 -3.39
C ILE A 59 4.11 -12.09 -3.50
N ASP A 60 3.24 -11.39 -4.22
CA ASP A 60 3.26 -9.94 -4.36
C ASP A 60 3.08 -9.23 -3.01
N MET A 61 2.15 -9.69 -2.17
CA MET A 61 1.94 -9.11 -0.84
C MET A 61 3.16 -9.30 0.07
N VAL A 62 3.72 -10.52 0.16
CA VAL A 62 4.90 -10.79 1.02
C VAL A 62 6.19 -10.13 0.51
N SER A 63 6.27 -9.90 -0.80
CA SER A 63 7.37 -9.16 -1.43
C SER A 63 7.32 -7.67 -1.11
N SER A 64 6.20 -7.13 -0.63
CA SER A 64 6.09 -5.71 -0.31
C SER A 64 7.13 -5.26 0.73
N PRO A 65 7.78 -4.09 0.54
CA PRO A 65 8.69 -3.54 1.54
C PRO A 65 8.01 -3.22 2.88
N ASN A 66 6.68 -3.07 2.90
CA ASN A 66 5.92 -2.82 4.12
C ASN A 66 5.73 -4.06 5.01
N VAL A 67 6.10 -5.24 4.51
CA VAL A 67 5.98 -6.52 5.20
C VAL A 67 7.31 -6.91 5.82
N ALA A 68 7.29 -7.21 7.10
CA ALA A 68 8.43 -7.70 7.88
C ALA A 68 8.46 -9.22 7.98
N GLY A 69 7.30 -9.87 7.95
CA GLY A 69 7.17 -11.32 8.09
C GLY A 69 5.73 -11.77 7.80
N ALA A 70 5.52 -13.08 7.73
CA ALA A 70 4.17 -13.63 7.56
C ALA A 70 3.93 -14.94 8.32
N VAL A 71 2.69 -15.15 8.73
CA VAL A 71 2.17 -16.44 9.17
C VAL A 71 1.14 -16.90 8.14
N VAL A 72 1.42 -18.01 7.46
CA VAL A 72 0.50 -18.61 6.51
C VAL A 72 -0.36 -19.64 7.24
N VAL A 73 -1.68 -19.51 7.12
CA VAL A 73 -2.67 -20.39 7.72
C VAL A 73 -3.39 -21.14 6.59
N ALA A 74 -3.39 -22.47 6.69
CA ALA A 74 -3.99 -23.35 5.69
C ALA A 74 -4.73 -24.51 6.38
N PRO A 75 -5.74 -25.12 5.74
CA PRO A 75 -6.36 -26.35 6.25
C PRO A 75 -5.32 -27.46 6.44
N GLU A 76 -4.47 -27.67 5.45
CA GLU A 76 -3.43 -28.71 5.39
C GLU A 76 -2.08 -28.09 4.98
N GLN A 77 -0.96 -28.77 5.25
CA GLN A 77 0.35 -28.32 4.77
C GLN A 77 0.47 -28.50 3.25
N GLY A 78 1.26 -27.63 2.62
CA GLY A 78 1.59 -27.73 1.20
C GLY A 78 0.95 -26.67 0.31
N GLY A 79 1.11 -26.88 -1.01
CA GLY A 79 0.50 -26.07 -2.06
C GLY A 79 0.97 -24.62 -2.03
N VAL A 80 0.02 -23.67 -2.09
CA VAL A 80 0.30 -22.23 -2.11
C VAL A 80 1.07 -21.78 -0.86
N GLY A 81 0.86 -22.44 0.28
CA GLY A 81 1.57 -22.09 1.51
C GLY A 81 3.09 -22.31 1.41
N ASP A 82 3.51 -23.42 0.79
CA ASP A 82 4.92 -23.72 0.55
C ASP A 82 5.55 -22.70 -0.39
N THR A 83 4.86 -22.37 -1.49
CA THR A 83 5.35 -21.36 -2.44
C THR A 83 5.57 -20.00 -1.75
N VAL A 84 4.65 -19.57 -0.90
CA VAL A 84 4.78 -18.31 -0.15
C VAL A 84 5.95 -18.38 0.82
N ALA A 85 6.07 -19.46 1.59
CA ALA A 85 7.16 -19.62 2.56
C ALA A 85 8.54 -19.68 1.90
N GLU A 86 8.67 -20.39 0.77
CA GLU A 86 9.91 -20.45 -0.01
C GLU A 86 10.31 -19.07 -0.54
N ASN A 87 9.34 -18.31 -1.08
CA ASN A 87 9.60 -16.96 -1.57
C ASN A 87 10.07 -16.03 -0.43
N MET A 88 9.42 -16.09 0.72
CA MET A 88 9.81 -15.31 1.90
C MET A 88 11.22 -15.65 2.40
N ARG A 89 11.57 -16.93 2.45
CA ARG A 89 12.94 -17.37 2.78
C ARG A 89 13.95 -16.83 1.77
N ALA A 90 13.63 -16.86 0.47
CA ALA A 90 14.52 -16.37 -0.58
C ALA A 90 14.82 -14.87 -0.48
N ILE A 91 13.85 -14.06 -0.03
CA ILE A 91 14.04 -12.61 0.23
C ILE A 91 14.55 -12.31 1.65
N GLY A 92 14.77 -13.32 2.48
CA GLY A 92 15.29 -13.17 3.85
C GLY A 92 14.29 -12.60 4.86
N LYS A 93 12.98 -12.76 4.64
CA LYS A 93 11.93 -12.37 5.60
C LYS A 93 11.37 -13.62 6.31
N PRO A 94 11.14 -13.58 7.63
CA PRO A 94 10.61 -14.72 8.37
C PRO A 94 9.20 -15.10 7.91
N CYS A 95 8.95 -16.41 7.80
CA CYS A 95 7.65 -16.97 7.48
C CYS A 95 7.39 -18.27 8.24
N GLU A 96 6.23 -18.38 8.87
CA GLU A 96 5.76 -19.59 9.55
C GLU A 96 4.53 -20.14 8.84
N GLN A 97 4.44 -21.45 8.67
CA GLN A 97 3.24 -22.10 8.12
C GLN A 97 2.50 -22.88 9.20
N VAL A 98 1.20 -22.66 9.30
CA VAL A 98 0.31 -23.30 10.28
C VAL A 98 -0.78 -24.05 9.54
N SER A 99 -0.73 -25.38 9.62
CA SER A 99 -1.81 -26.25 9.17
C SER A 99 -2.81 -26.48 10.30
N VAL A 100 -4.09 -26.29 10.01
CA VAL A 100 -5.18 -26.52 10.96
C VAL A 100 -5.32 -28.00 11.31
N SER A 101 -5.23 -28.90 10.33
CA SER A 101 -5.31 -30.34 10.56
C SER A 101 -4.12 -30.86 11.37
N ALA A 102 -2.90 -30.46 11.01
CA ALA A 102 -1.68 -30.87 11.73
C ALA A 102 -1.63 -30.36 13.17
N ALA A 103 -2.20 -29.18 13.44
CA ALA A 103 -2.31 -28.63 14.80
C ALA A 103 -3.40 -29.33 15.65
N GLY A 104 -4.25 -30.17 15.06
CA GLY A 104 -5.38 -30.79 15.76
C GLY A 104 -6.59 -29.87 15.93
N GLY A 105 -6.81 -28.95 14.99
CA GLY A 105 -7.99 -28.08 14.94
C GLY A 105 -7.71 -26.60 15.19
N ALA A 106 -8.75 -25.77 15.01
CA ALA A 106 -8.63 -24.32 14.97
C ALA A 106 -8.13 -23.67 16.26
N ILE A 107 -8.40 -24.26 17.44
CA ILE A 107 -7.95 -23.74 18.73
C ILE A 107 -6.42 -23.78 18.82
N ASN A 108 -5.83 -24.96 18.56
CA ASN A 108 -4.39 -25.14 18.59
C ASN A 108 -3.70 -24.38 17.45
N ALA A 109 -4.29 -24.39 16.25
CA ALA A 109 -3.79 -23.60 15.13
C ALA A 109 -3.74 -22.11 15.46
N SER A 110 -4.78 -21.56 16.11
CA SER A 110 -4.79 -20.17 16.60
C SER A 110 -3.63 -19.93 17.57
N ALA A 111 -3.44 -20.81 18.55
CA ALA A 111 -2.39 -20.64 19.56
C ALA A 111 -0.99 -20.66 18.93
N VAL A 112 -0.73 -21.56 17.99
CA VAL A 112 0.55 -21.63 17.26
C VAL A 112 0.75 -20.38 16.40
N ALA A 113 -0.26 -20.00 15.61
CA ALA A 113 -0.17 -18.85 14.71
C ALA A 113 0.01 -17.52 15.47
N VAL A 114 -0.70 -17.32 16.59
CA VAL A 114 -0.55 -16.13 17.43
C VAL A 114 0.84 -16.07 18.04
N ARG A 115 1.38 -17.18 18.56
CA ARG A 115 2.75 -17.22 19.09
C ARG A 115 3.78 -16.87 18.02
N ALA A 116 3.65 -17.47 16.82
CA ALA A 116 4.55 -17.18 15.71
C ALA A 116 4.50 -15.71 15.30
N ALA A 117 3.29 -15.15 15.13
CA ALA A 117 3.12 -13.74 14.80
C ALA A 117 3.70 -12.82 15.90
N MET A 118 3.44 -13.10 17.17
CA MET A 118 3.99 -12.33 18.29
C MET A 118 5.52 -12.36 18.32
N SER A 119 6.15 -13.53 18.11
CA SER A 119 7.60 -13.63 18.01
C SER A 119 8.16 -12.77 16.87
N MET A 120 7.54 -12.84 15.68
CA MET A 120 7.95 -12.02 14.54
C MET A 120 7.77 -10.52 14.79
N ILE A 121 6.71 -10.10 15.49
CA ILE A 121 6.54 -8.69 15.87
C ILE A 121 7.63 -8.24 16.84
N LEU A 122 8.00 -9.08 17.82
CA LEU A 122 9.09 -8.72 18.75
C LEU A 122 10.40 -8.51 18.00
N GLU A 123 10.76 -9.42 17.10
CA GLU A 123 11.92 -9.26 16.22
C GLU A 123 11.80 -8.01 15.34
N ALA A 124 10.64 -7.82 14.71
CA ALA A 124 10.41 -6.68 13.84
C ALA A 124 10.41 -5.34 14.58
N SER A 125 10.04 -5.32 15.86
CA SER A 125 10.04 -4.13 16.71
C SER A 125 11.46 -3.63 17.05
N ALA A 126 12.48 -4.50 16.94
CA ALA A 126 13.86 -4.10 17.10
C ALA A 126 14.35 -3.22 15.92
N MET A 127 13.70 -3.31 14.76
CA MET A 127 13.98 -2.41 13.63
C MET A 127 13.48 -1.00 13.96
N ARG A 128 14.40 -0.04 13.89
CA ARG A 128 14.05 1.38 13.98
C ARG A 128 13.87 1.96 12.59
N ARG A 129 12.96 2.92 12.46
CA ARG A 129 12.93 3.75 11.26
C ARG A 129 14.23 4.52 11.13
N GLN A 130 14.72 4.63 9.91
CA GLN A 130 15.93 5.36 9.56
C GLN A 130 15.61 6.40 8.49
N LEU A 131 16.37 7.48 8.50
CA LEU A 131 16.26 8.53 7.48
C LEU A 131 16.61 7.93 6.11
N SER A 132 15.75 8.18 5.12
CA SER A 132 15.88 7.67 3.77
C SER A 132 15.53 8.75 2.76
N LEU A 133 16.25 8.77 1.63
CA LEU A 133 15.98 9.71 0.55
C LEU A 133 14.70 9.33 -0.20
N THR A 134 13.94 10.32 -0.67
CA THR A 134 12.73 10.11 -1.49
C THR A 134 13.00 9.27 -2.75
N SER A 135 14.24 9.18 -3.23
CA SER A 135 14.62 8.25 -4.32
C SER A 135 14.38 6.77 -4.01
N ARG A 136 14.28 6.41 -2.72
CA ARG A 136 13.92 5.08 -2.24
C ARG A 136 12.42 4.86 -2.10
N LEU A 137 11.60 5.90 -2.29
CA LEU A 137 10.15 5.82 -2.29
C LEU A 137 9.64 5.49 -3.70
N LEU A 138 8.83 4.45 -3.79
CA LEU A 138 7.95 4.14 -4.90
C LEU A 138 6.53 4.53 -4.48
N LEU A 139 6.08 5.68 -4.95
CA LEU A 139 4.77 6.25 -4.68
C LEU A 139 3.78 5.80 -5.77
N GLY A 140 2.61 5.34 -5.37
CA GLY A 140 1.48 5.14 -6.27
C GLY A 140 0.60 6.38 -6.27
N VAL A 141 0.08 6.76 -7.42
CA VAL A 141 -0.81 7.92 -7.58
C VAL A 141 -2.01 7.46 -8.38
N ILE A 142 -3.19 7.55 -7.77
CA ILE A 142 -4.46 7.33 -8.44
C ILE A 142 -5.13 8.69 -8.57
N TYR A 143 -5.40 9.12 -9.79
CA TYR A 143 -6.03 10.41 -10.05
C TYR A 143 -7.30 10.24 -10.87
N ARG A 144 -8.44 10.64 -10.34
CA ARG A 144 -9.63 10.90 -11.13
C ARG A 144 -9.88 12.40 -11.11
N GLU A 145 -10.14 12.95 -12.28
CA GLU A 145 -10.34 14.37 -12.50
C GLU A 145 -11.29 15.02 -11.49
N GLN A 146 -10.81 16.09 -10.86
CA GLN A 146 -11.58 17.01 -10.01
C GLN A 146 -11.11 18.44 -10.27
N PRO A 147 -12.02 19.45 -10.29
CA PRO A 147 -11.64 20.84 -10.46
C PRO A 147 -10.58 21.28 -9.44
N GLY A 148 -9.52 21.96 -9.90
CA GLY A 148 -8.42 22.48 -9.07
C GLY A 148 -7.39 21.44 -8.58
N ALA A 149 -7.78 20.17 -8.41
CA ALA A 149 -6.90 19.12 -7.88
C ALA A 149 -5.72 18.80 -8.81
N GLY A 150 -5.95 18.75 -10.13
CA GLY A 150 -4.94 18.34 -11.11
C GLY A 150 -3.73 19.27 -11.16
N GLU A 151 -3.92 20.57 -10.94
CA GLU A 151 -2.82 21.54 -10.90
C GLU A 151 -1.95 21.37 -9.65
N LEU A 152 -2.56 21.19 -8.47
CA LEU A 152 -1.84 20.92 -7.23
C LEU A 152 -1.06 19.61 -7.30
N LEU A 153 -1.70 18.56 -7.83
CA LEU A 153 -1.07 17.27 -8.01
C LEU A 153 0.11 17.36 -8.98
N TYR A 154 -0.04 18.05 -10.11
CA TYR A 154 1.04 18.25 -11.07
C TYR A 154 2.32 18.81 -10.40
N HIS A 155 2.19 19.90 -9.64
CA HIS A 155 3.33 20.52 -8.95
C HIS A 155 3.94 19.61 -7.87
N CYS A 156 3.11 18.86 -7.15
CA CYS A 156 3.57 17.87 -6.18
C CYS A 156 4.40 16.76 -6.85
N LEU A 157 3.91 16.21 -7.97
CA LEU A 157 4.62 15.15 -8.70
C LEU A 157 5.93 15.66 -9.32
N ASP A 158 5.93 16.88 -9.85
CA ASP A 158 7.12 17.51 -10.41
C ASP A 158 8.24 17.62 -9.36
N GLN A 159 7.92 18.17 -8.18
CA GLN A 159 8.87 18.25 -7.07
C GLN A 159 9.37 16.87 -6.59
N LEU A 160 8.50 15.84 -6.60
CA LEU A 160 8.91 14.47 -6.26
C LEU A 160 9.91 13.90 -7.28
N VAL A 161 9.67 14.11 -8.58
CA VAL A 161 10.57 13.66 -9.65
C VAL A 161 11.91 14.40 -9.61
N GLU A 162 11.90 15.71 -9.33
CA GLU A 162 13.12 16.50 -9.09
C GLU A 162 13.93 15.92 -7.92
N ASN A 163 13.24 15.42 -6.88
CA ASN A 163 13.84 14.72 -5.75
C ASN A 163 14.12 13.23 -6.01
N ASN A 164 14.19 12.82 -7.28
CA ASN A 164 14.52 11.47 -7.76
C ASN A 164 13.53 10.38 -7.34
N ALA A 165 12.29 10.73 -6.96
CA ALA A 165 11.27 9.76 -6.64
C ALA A 165 10.86 8.90 -7.85
N ARG A 166 10.25 7.75 -7.56
CA ARG A 166 9.62 6.88 -8.55
C ARG A 166 8.12 6.88 -8.31
N ILE A 167 7.36 7.15 -9.36
CA ILE A 167 5.91 7.29 -9.27
C ILE A 167 5.25 6.29 -10.22
N ILE A 168 4.33 5.47 -9.73
CA ILE A 168 3.38 4.73 -10.57
C ILE A 168 2.07 5.52 -10.61
N LEU A 169 1.71 6.02 -11.78
CA LEU A 169 0.50 6.81 -12.02
C LEU A 169 -0.58 5.93 -12.68
N SER A 170 -1.80 6.06 -12.18
CA SER A 170 -3.02 5.58 -12.83
C SER A 170 -4.03 6.70 -12.81
N ARG A 171 -4.51 7.15 -13.96
CA ARG A 171 -5.39 8.32 -14.05
C ARG A 171 -6.56 8.16 -14.99
N LYS A 172 -7.65 8.86 -14.68
CA LYS A 172 -8.80 9.07 -15.56
C LYS A 172 -9.08 10.56 -15.67
N VAL A 173 -8.74 11.13 -16.83
CA VAL A 173 -8.86 12.55 -17.14
C VAL A 173 -9.52 12.71 -18.50
N ASN A 174 -10.60 13.47 -18.55
CA ASN A 174 -11.37 13.79 -19.75
C ASN A 174 -11.08 15.22 -20.23
N ASP A 175 -10.95 16.19 -19.31
CA ASP A 175 -10.68 17.58 -19.65
C ASP A 175 -9.24 17.75 -20.15
N LYS A 176 -9.10 18.24 -21.39
CA LYS A 176 -7.81 18.52 -22.03
C LYS A 176 -7.04 19.66 -21.35
N LYS A 177 -7.71 20.50 -20.55
CA LYS A 177 -7.08 21.60 -19.82
C LYS A 177 -6.43 21.16 -18.51
N ASP A 178 -6.81 20.01 -17.97
CA ASP A 178 -6.23 19.48 -16.73
C ASP A 178 -4.71 19.30 -16.89
N LYS A 179 -3.94 19.91 -15.98
CA LYS A 179 -2.47 19.87 -16.00
C LYS A 179 -1.93 18.46 -15.91
N MET A 180 -2.66 17.52 -15.33
CA MET A 180 -2.25 16.13 -15.29
C MET A 180 -2.06 15.55 -16.69
N GLN A 181 -2.75 16.01 -17.74
CA GLN A 181 -2.47 15.56 -19.12
C GLN A 181 -1.11 16.03 -19.67
N LYS A 182 -0.50 17.06 -19.05
CA LYS A 182 0.74 17.72 -19.50
C LYS A 182 1.99 17.24 -18.75
N LEU A 183 1.89 16.16 -17.97
CA LEU A 183 3.04 15.58 -17.28
C LEU A 183 4.13 15.17 -18.29
N PRO A 184 5.39 15.65 -18.13
CA PRO A 184 6.48 15.28 -19.02
C PRO A 184 6.96 13.84 -18.77
N ASP A 185 7.53 13.22 -19.79
CA ASP A 185 8.28 11.95 -19.73
C ASP A 185 7.57 10.77 -19.04
N VAL A 186 6.25 10.68 -19.18
CA VAL A 186 5.45 9.57 -18.65
C VAL A 186 5.70 8.28 -19.45
N LYS A 187 6.33 7.28 -18.81
CA LYS A 187 6.63 5.97 -19.43
C LYS A 187 5.49 5.00 -19.22
N LYS A 188 5.04 4.28 -20.25
CA LYS A 188 4.07 3.19 -20.07
C LYS A 188 4.71 1.99 -19.38
N LEU A 189 4.06 1.46 -18.35
CA LEU A 189 4.52 0.26 -17.64
C LEU A 189 3.55 -0.91 -17.87
N PRO A 190 3.98 -1.95 -18.61
CA PRO A 190 3.13 -3.12 -18.88
C PRO A 190 2.67 -3.87 -17.62
N SER A 191 1.63 -4.68 -17.78
CA SER A 191 1.18 -5.59 -16.71
C SER A 191 2.31 -6.52 -16.24
N GLY A 192 2.39 -6.76 -14.93
CA GLY A 192 3.39 -7.64 -14.31
C GLY A 192 4.85 -7.11 -14.31
N LYS A 193 5.13 -5.95 -14.90
CA LYS A 193 6.47 -5.35 -14.87
C LYS A 193 6.65 -4.47 -13.64
N LYS A 194 7.74 -4.70 -12.90
CA LYS A 194 8.19 -3.83 -11.80
C LYS A 194 8.93 -2.61 -12.35
N VAL A 195 8.89 -1.52 -11.57
CA VAL A 195 9.67 -0.31 -11.87
C VAL A 195 11.14 -0.58 -11.58
N ASP A 196 12.02 -0.12 -12.45
CA ASP A 196 13.45 -0.19 -12.24
C ASP A 196 13.91 0.82 -11.15
N GLN A 197 15.22 1.03 -11.05
CA GLN A 197 15.76 2.03 -10.13
C GLN A 197 15.81 3.44 -10.74
N SER A 198 15.36 3.63 -11.98
CA SER A 198 15.38 4.94 -12.62
C SER A 198 14.23 5.82 -12.13
N ARG A 199 14.51 7.10 -11.92
CA ARG A 199 13.51 8.09 -11.49
C ARG A 199 12.48 8.34 -12.59
N GLY A 200 11.31 8.83 -12.20
CA GLY A 200 10.29 9.33 -13.13
C GLY A 200 8.90 8.75 -12.87
N ILE A 201 8.02 8.98 -13.85
CA ILE A 201 6.60 8.64 -13.79
C ILE A 201 6.33 7.46 -14.74
N TYR A 202 5.69 6.43 -14.19
CA TYR A 202 5.33 5.19 -14.88
C TYR A 202 3.82 5.04 -14.88
N GLU A 203 3.19 5.04 -16.05
CA GLU A 203 1.74 4.93 -16.17
C GLU A 203 1.29 3.48 -16.34
N ILE A 204 0.32 3.08 -15.52
CA ILE A 204 -0.41 1.81 -15.62
C ILE A 204 -1.88 2.07 -16.00
N GLU A 205 -2.59 1.01 -16.36
CA GLU A 205 -4.02 1.09 -16.67
C GLU A 205 -4.84 1.60 -15.48
N TYR A 206 -5.87 2.39 -15.79
CA TYR A 206 -6.88 2.84 -14.82
C TYR A 206 -8.08 1.90 -14.86
N TYR A 207 -8.40 1.31 -13.72
CA TYR A 207 -9.61 0.51 -13.55
C TYR A 207 -10.66 1.31 -12.77
N GLU A 208 -11.93 1.22 -13.20
CA GLU A 208 -13.06 1.79 -12.45
C GLU A 208 -13.18 1.18 -11.05
N ASP A 209 -12.83 -0.10 -10.94
CA ASP A 209 -12.60 -0.78 -9.66
C ASP A 209 -11.20 -0.41 -9.14
N ILE A 210 -11.16 0.55 -8.22
CA ILE A 210 -9.91 1.05 -7.64
C ILE A 210 -9.14 -0.07 -6.91
N GLY A 211 -9.81 -1.11 -6.41
CA GLY A 211 -9.16 -2.24 -5.78
C GLY A 211 -8.20 -2.98 -6.72
N LYS A 212 -8.55 -3.07 -8.02
CA LYS A 212 -7.67 -3.64 -9.05
C LYS A 212 -6.44 -2.77 -9.29
N THR A 213 -6.63 -1.45 -9.33
CA THR A 213 -5.52 -0.49 -9.46
C THR A 213 -4.57 -0.59 -8.27
N LEU A 214 -5.10 -0.65 -7.05
CA LEU A 214 -4.32 -0.81 -5.83
C LEU A 214 -3.55 -2.13 -5.78
N SER A 215 -4.20 -3.24 -6.16
CA SER A 215 -3.57 -4.56 -6.24
C SER A 215 -2.41 -4.55 -7.25
N ALA A 216 -2.61 -3.91 -8.42
CA ALA A 216 -1.58 -3.75 -9.43
C ALA A 216 -0.40 -2.89 -8.93
N MET A 217 -0.65 -1.86 -8.12
CA MET A 217 0.39 -1.05 -7.49
C MET A 217 1.15 -1.84 -6.41
N ALA A 218 0.44 -2.57 -5.56
CA ALA A 218 1.04 -3.39 -4.51
C ALA A 218 1.96 -4.48 -5.08
N ALA A 219 1.56 -5.15 -6.16
CA ALA A 219 2.37 -6.12 -6.91
C ALA A 219 3.70 -5.54 -7.42
N ARG A 220 3.75 -4.22 -7.65
CA ARG A 220 4.95 -3.51 -8.10
C ARG A 220 5.81 -3.01 -6.95
N GLY A 221 5.44 -3.30 -5.71
CA GLY A 221 6.18 -2.90 -4.51
C GLY A 221 5.96 -1.45 -4.12
N VAL A 222 4.85 -0.83 -4.55
CA VAL A 222 4.48 0.51 -4.08
C VAL A 222 4.36 0.51 -2.56
N GLN A 223 4.96 1.52 -1.92
CA GLN A 223 5.02 1.63 -0.47
C GLN A 223 3.86 2.45 0.10
N LEU A 224 3.37 3.42 -0.67
CA LEU A 224 2.34 4.39 -0.29
C LEU A 224 1.54 4.78 -1.54
N VAL A 225 0.23 4.95 -1.43
CA VAL A 225 -0.61 5.51 -2.50
C VAL A 225 -1.20 6.84 -2.11
N LEU A 226 -1.11 7.82 -3.01
CA LEU A 226 -1.92 9.03 -3.00
C LEU A 226 -3.13 8.83 -3.92
N ALA A 227 -4.32 8.79 -3.36
CA ALA A 227 -5.58 8.60 -4.07
C ALA A 227 -6.35 9.93 -4.09
N VAL A 228 -6.36 10.60 -5.25
CA VAL A 228 -7.01 11.90 -5.44
C VAL A 228 -8.27 11.73 -6.28
N GLY A 229 -9.42 12.11 -5.72
CA GLY A 229 -10.71 12.11 -6.43
C GLY A 229 -11.31 10.72 -6.67
N CYS A 230 -10.95 9.70 -5.87
CA CYS A 230 -11.37 8.31 -6.05
C CYS A 230 -12.86 8.05 -5.78
N GLY A 231 -13.74 8.55 -6.65
CA GLY A 231 -15.15 8.15 -6.74
C GLY A 231 -16.00 8.43 -5.51
N ARG A 232 -17.02 7.60 -5.29
CA ARG A 232 -18.03 7.80 -4.24
C ARG A 232 -17.58 7.31 -2.86
N CYS A 233 -16.56 6.47 -2.78
CA CYS A 233 -16.06 5.91 -1.54
C CYS A 233 -14.53 5.97 -1.54
N PRO A 234 -13.88 6.46 -0.46
CA PRO A 234 -12.44 6.44 -0.34
C PRO A 234 -11.89 5.01 -0.47
N SER A 235 -10.59 4.89 -0.75
CA SER A 235 -9.94 3.60 -1.02
C SER A 235 -8.97 3.20 0.10
N GLY A 236 -8.80 1.89 0.31
CA GLY A 236 -7.94 1.30 1.33
C GLY A 236 -7.19 0.10 0.77
N HIS A 237 -6.07 -0.27 1.40
CA HIS A 237 -5.32 -1.46 1.05
C HIS A 237 -4.61 -2.05 2.28
N THR A 238 -4.63 -3.37 2.41
CA THR A 238 -4.16 -4.10 3.60
C THR A 238 -2.68 -3.84 3.93
N VAL A 239 -1.82 -3.78 2.90
CA VAL A 239 -0.35 -3.73 3.07
C VAL A 239 0.22 -2.32 2.87
N MET A 240 -0.54 -1.43 2.24
CA MET A 240 -0.03 -0.17 1.71
C MET A 240 -0.93 0.96 2.18
N PRO A 241 -0.41 1.96 2.92
CA PRO A 241 -1.20 3.14 3.27
C PRO A 241 -1.73 3.82 2.00
N VAL A 242 -3.02 4.16 2.02
CA VAL A 242 -3.69 4.92 0.98
C VAL A 242 -4.11 6.26 1.58
N VAL A 243 -3.56 7.35 1.05
CA VAL A 243 -3.86 8.74 1.41
C VAL A 243 -5.00 9.21 0.52
N ASN A 244 -6.19 9.34 1.10
CA ASN A 244 -7.37 9.78 0.35
C ASN A 244 -7.48 11.29 0.38
N VAL A 245 -7.53 11.90 -0.80
CA VAL A 245 -7.57 13.35 -0.99
C VAL A 245 -8.71 13.73 -1.92
N THR A 246 -9.39 14.83 -1.61
CA THR A 246 -10.46 15.39 -2.45
C THR A 246 -10.30 16.90 -2.58
N ALA A 247 -10.67 17.46 -3.73
CA ALA A 247 -10.93 18.89 -3.89
C ALA A 247 -12.43 19.23 -3.86
N ASP A 248 -13.29 18.23 -3.70
CA ASP A 248 -14.72 18.39 -3.52
C ASP A 248 -15.06 18.50 -2.02
N SER A 249 -15.39 19.72 -1.58
CA SER A 249 -15.74 20.03 -0.20
C SER A 249 -17.08 19.42 0.23
N ASP A 250 -18.03 19.26 -0.68
CA ASP A 250 -19.34 18.65 -0.37
C ASP A 250 -19.14 17.14 -0.13
N TYR A 251 -18.35 16.50 -1.00
CA TYR A 251 -17.91 15.12 -0.79
C TYR A 251 -17.17 14.96 0.54
N TYR A 252 -16.23 15.86 0.85
CA TYR A 252 -15.50 15.82 2.11
C TYR A 252 -16.43 15.86 3.33
N GLN A 253 -17.44 16.74 3.34
CA GLN A 253 -18.38 16.81 4.46
C GLN A 253 -19.07 15.47 4.73
N SER A 254 -19.40 14.73 3.67
CA SER A 254 -20.05 13.43 3.76
C SER A 254 -19.12 12.26 4.13
N MET A 255 -17.83 12.36 3.81
CA MET A 255 -16.85 11.25 3.92
C MET A 255 -15.61 11.62 4.76
N GLN A 256 -15.71 12.63 5.62
CA GLN A 256 -14.57 13.20 6.36
C GLN A 256 -13.88 12.19 7.28
N ASP A 257 -14.56 11.14 7.73
CA ASP A 257 -14.00 10.07 8.55
C ASP A 257 -13.07 9.14 7.76
N MET A 258 -13.13 9.17 6.43
CA MET A 258 -12.34 8.33 5.53
C MET A 258 -11.39 9.13 4.61
N VAL A 259 -11.54 10.45 4.50
CA VAL A 259 -10.69 11.32 3.66
C VAL A 259 -9.61 12.03 4.49
N ASP A 260 -8.34 11.85 4.15
CA ASP A 260 -7.19 12.37 4.91
C ASP A 260 -6.99 13.88 4.69
N LEU A 261 -7.24 14.39 3.48
CA LEU A 261 -7.01 15.80 3.14
C LEU A 261 -8.11 16.37 2.22
N ASN A 262 -8.62 17.55 2.57
CA ASN A 262 -9.51 18.35 1.74
C ASN A 262 -8.76 19.54 1.11
N LEU A 263 -8.75 19.60 -0.22
CA LEU A 263 -8.18 20.68 -1.02
C LEU A 263 -9.24 21.69 -1.49
N GLY A 264 -10.53 21.40 -1.34
CA GLY A 264 -11.62 22.22 -1.88
C GLY A 264 -11.81 23.57 -1.18
N GLY A 265 -11.20 23.76 0.00
CA GLY A 265 -11.22 25.03 0.74
C GLY A 265 -10.02 25.94 0.48
N LEU A 266 -9.12 25.57 -0.45
CA LEU A 266 -7.90 26.33 -0.70
C LEU A 266 -8.18 27.54 -1.61
N ASP A 267 -7.78 28.73 -1.14
CA ASP A 267 -7.85 29.96 -1.93
C ASP A 267 -6.65 30.07 -2.87
N LEU A 268 -6.80 29.49 -4.07
CA LEU A 268 -5.83 29.57 -5.16
C LEU A 268 -5.70 30.98 -5.77
N GLY A 269 -6.52 31.95 -5.35
CA GLY A 269 -6.40 33.35 -5.77
C GLY A 269 -5.36 34.13 -4.96
N SER A 270 -5.17 33.77 -3.68
CA SER A 270 -4.27 34.46 -2.75
C SER A 270 -2.86 33.85 -2.69
N TYR A 271 -2.70 32.56 -3.01
CA TYR A 271 -1.41 31.85 -3.01
C TYR A 271 -1.25 31.04 -4.30
N LYS A 272 0.00 30.74 -4.67
CA LYS A 272 0.27 29.95 -5.86
C LYS A 272 -0.06 28.48 -5.59
N ALA A 273 -0.52 27.77 -6.62
CA ALA A 273 -0.73 26.32 -6.55
C ALA A 273 0.54 25.56 -6.11
N GLU A 274 1.72 26.07 -6.47
CA GLU A 274 3.02 25.58 -6.04
C GLU A 274 3.15 25.55 -4.51
N ASP A 275 2.69 26.60 -3.82
CA ASP A 275 2.74 26.71 -2.36
C ASP A 275 1.81 25.67 -1.71
N PHE A 276 0.63 25.46 -2.28
CA PHE A 276 -0.34 24.48 -1.77
C PHE A 276 0.03 23.02 -2.10
N SER A 277 0.86 22.78 -3.12
CA SER A 277 1.39 21.44 -3.41
C SER A 277 2.23 20.89 -2.24
N LEU A 278 2.80 21.76 -1.40
CA LEU A 278 3.48 21.40 -0.17
C LEU A 278 2.56 20.70 0.85
N LEU A 279 1.24 20.94 0.82
CA LEU A 279 0.30 20.22 1.68
C LEU A 279 0.27 18.73 1.32
N LEU A 280 0.24 18.40 0.02
CA LEU A 280 0.30 17.03 -0.45
C LEU A 280 1.63 16.38 -0.10
N LEU A 281 2.74 17.10 -0.33
CA LEU A 281 4.08 16.60 -0.05
C LEU A 281 4.30 16.34 1.43
N SER A 282 3.89 17.29 2.28
CA SER A 282 3.96 17.16 3.74
C SER A 282 3.17 15.94 4.21
N GLU A 283 1.96 15.74 3.66
CA GLU A 283 1.12 14.60 4.01
C GLU A 283 1.74 13.26 3.56
N ILE A 284 2.28 13.19 2.34
CA ILE A 284 3.02 12.03 1.82
C ILE A 284 4.20 11.68 2.73
N ILE A 285 5.03 12.67 3.10
CA ILE A 285 6.21 12.45 3.93
C ILE A 285 5.83 12.08 5.37
N ALA A 286 4.82 12.72 5.94
CA ALA A 286 4.32 12.40 7.28
C ALA A 286 3.82 10.95 7.34
N ILE A 287 3.03 10.53 6.35
CA ILE A 287 2.48 9.17 6.28
C ILE A 287 3.56 8.14 5.98
N ALA A 288 4.46 8.42 5.04
CA ALA A 288 5.62 7.58 4.80
C ALA A 288 6.45 7.39 6.10
N SER A 289 6.55 8.45 6.90
CA SER A 289 7.30 8.47 8.16
C SER A 289 6.54 7.91 9.37
N GLY A 290 5.29 7.51 9.22
CA GLY A 290 4.54 6.75 10.23
C GLY A 290 3.23 7.36 10.71
N LYS A 291 2.81 8.53 10.21
CA LYS A 291 1.43 8.99 10.38
C LYS A 291 0.50 7.95 9.76
N LEU A 292 -0.53 7.51 10.50
CA LEU A 292 -1.53 6.58 9.98
C LEU A 292 -2.54 7.32 9.12
N THR A 293 -2.98 6.71 8.02
CA THR A 293 -4.13 7.19 7.27
C THR A 293 -5.42 6.83 8.00
N LYS A 294 -6.52 7.52 7.68
CA LYS A 294 -7.85 7.16 8.17
C LYS A 294 -8.24 5.74 7.73
N ALA A 295 -7.85 5.33 6.51
CA ALA A 295 -8.07 3.96 6.04
C ALA A 295 -7.40 2.91 6.94
N GLU A 296 -6.17 3.14 7.37
CA GLU A 296 -5.45 2.24 8.27
C GLU A 296 -6.07 2.20 9.67
N ILE A 297 -6.53 3.35 10.18
CA ILE A 297 -7.17 3.44 11.49
C ILE A 297 -8.51 2.66 11.49
N LEU A 298 -9.29 2.82 10.43
CA LEU A 298 -10.59 2.16 10.28
C LEU A 298 -10.50 0.69 9.85
N LYS A 299 -9.30 0.24 9.42
CA LYS A 299 -9.05 -1.13 8.92
C LYS A 299 -9.97 -1.55 7.78
N PHE A 300 -10.20 -0.65 6.82
CA PHE A 300 -11.02 -0.91 5.63
C PHE A 300 -10.17 -1.18 4.38
#